data_AF-A0A1H8I5K1-F1
#
_entry.id   AF-A0A1H8I5K1-F1
#
_cell.length_a   1.000
_cell.length_b   1.000
_cell.length_c   1.000
_cell.angle_alpha   90.00
_cell.angle_beta   90.00
_cell.angle_gamma   90.00
#
_symmetry.space_group_name_H-M   'P 1'
#
loop_
_entity.id
_entity.type
_entity.pdbx_description
1 polymer ?
#
loop_
_entity_poly.entity_id
_entity_poly.type
_entity_poly.pdbx_seq_one_letter_code
_entity_poly.pdbx_strand_id
1 'polypeptide(L)'
;MILLGALLLTNCSGDFEQETGIVSSHSGQVSFLFGLQQDDASVVQTRGSKPEQITRMWYAIANERGEIIKPLYQKLEENFSKLTIEGLSMGDYTVVFLATTSEEEDEAVKEPEKLSDDWLINHAENAPLDAVYFYKKIELHIGRDQASVSHTVVLERSVGRVDVDLNVSSDYMWRFIRKIDITFDDAEGIYGTLGADGKYSGTRKIESYDITGKYSFYSLPGTKALSGFVTIESDRSDGTQFVRKYRFTDCKIEAGRVSHISIDYLHPENQDGSLYVRKEDFFRFRADTMFLASEPREVFYDSRRRSFYANAPLQVSISDEHQLLVKFFSPVGIQDVKIMCRFNKFSMEFFELAHFEQIYPFMEASFPLPVVDSERTFTTSSGRKIVVPAQPGLSNDDVTLVIRTEDPFMKKIEQIDSRWFIRFSSYSADNGHAYWRHMNPLLCRHGVALAVNMAFMFSSEEFNMEMNKYEGLLKDNGGNPINLDALRLRIRNHGGLVLGCVAGVGGLGGGNTYGLANYCYTGVYFDATPPDAHPHNYPRQAMFHEYGHCLGYSHSSTMTYGDQWTVLCATVFVDMGKNGKLPVCSKEIIAQLPM
;
A
#
# COMPACT_ATOMS: atom_id res chain seq x y z
N MET A 1 68.52 1.91 19.11
CA MET A 1 68.53 0.87 18.04
C MET A 1 67.11 0.32 17.94
N ILE A 2 66.48 0.21 16.77
CA ILE A 2 66.83 0.62 15.40
C ILE A 2 65.60 1.30 14.77
N LEU A 3 65.81 2.25 13.86
CA LEU A 3 64.76 2.86 13.04
C LEU A 3 64.59 2.08 11.72
N LEU A 4 63.37 2.05 11.17
CA LEU A 4 63.17 2.14 9.72
C LEU A 4 61.74 2.62 9.42
N GLY A 5 61.55 3.29 8.29
CA GLY A 5 60.20 3.68 7.81
C GLY A 5 60.23 4.47 6.50
N ALA A 6 59.15 4.30 5.73
CA ALA A 6 58.66 5.09 4.59
C ALA A 6 59.59 5.41 3.39
N LEU A 7 59.01 5.36 2.18
CA LEU A 7 59.39 6.19 1.03
C LEU A 7 58.24 6.26 0.00
N LEU A 8 58.14 7.38 -0.72
CA LEU A 8 57.08 7.72 -1.67
C LEU A 8 57.61 8.63 -2.80
N LEU A 9 57.11 8.41 -4.03
CA LEU A 9 56.79 9.38 -5.10
C LEU A 9 57.88 10.21 -5.87
N THR A 10 57.78 10.08 -7.21
CA THR A 10 57.79 11.11 -8.30
C THR A 10 59.04 11.70 -9.01
N ASN A 11 58.96 11.63 -10.36
CA ASN A 11 59.39 12.54 -11.46
C ASN A 11 60.86 12.93 -11.80
N CYS A 12 61.23 12.78 -13.09
CA CYS A 12 61.44 13.88 -14.08
C CYS A 12 61.80 13.39 -15.52
N SER A 13 61.81 14.30 -16.52
CA SER A 13 62.12 14.15 -17.98
C SER A 13 63.59 14.49 -18.34
N GLY A 14 64.13 14.50 -19.59
CA GLY A 14 63.65 14.26 -20.99
C GLY A 14 64.69 13.44 -21.82
N ASP A 15 64.84 13.46 -23.16
CA ASP A 15 64.50 14.42 -24.24
C ASP A 15 64.23 13.73 -25.63
N PHE A 16 64.07 14.54 -26.70
CA PHE A 16 63.78 14.21 -28.13
C PHE A 16 65.01 13.65 -28.92
N GLU A 17 65.00 13.25 -30.21
CA GLU A 17 64.32 13.82 -31.41
C GLU A 17 64.30 12.86 -32.64
N GLN A 18 63.26 12.97 -33.51
CA GLN A 18 63.13 12.64 -34.97
C GLN A 18 63.79 11.39 -35.62
N GLU A 19 63.30 10.79 -36.74
CA GLU A 19 61.99 10.63 -37.43
C GLU A 19 62.21 9.53 -38.53
N THR A 20 61.33 9.03 -39.41
CA THR A 20 59.99 9.34 -39.98
C THR A 20 59.19 8.01 -40.10
N GLY A 21 57.92 7.90 -40.49
CA GLY A 21 56.85 8.90 -40.69
C GLY A 21 55.64 8.29 -41.45
N ILE A 22 54.49 8.97 -41.38
CA ILE A 22 53.24 8.77 -42.19
C ILE A 22 52.61 7.36 -42.09
N VAL A 23 51.42 7.16 -41.51
CA VAL A 23 50.16 7.91 -41.71
C VAL A 23 49.52 8.34 -40.38
N SER A 24 48.97 9.55 -40.34
CA SER A 24 47.93 9.94 -39.38
C SER A 24 46.55 9.86 -40.05
N SER A 25 45.60 9.20 -39.40
CA SER A 25 44.18 9.22 -39.76
C SER A 25 43.35 9.16 -38.49
N HIS A 26 42.71 10.27 -38.12
CA HIS A 26 41.81 10.31 -36.98
C HIS A 26 40.50 9.62 -37.35
N SER A 27 40.35 8.33 -36.99
CA SER A 27 39.05 7.65 -37.08
C SER A 27 38.10 8.28 -36.06
N GLY A 28 37.12 9.05 -36.54
CA GLY A 28 36.16 9.76 -35.69
C GLY A 28 35.42 8.82 -34.73
N GLN A 29 35.29 9.24 -33.48
CA GLN A 29 34.55 8.49 -32.46
C GLN A 29 33.05 8.55 -32.75
N VAL A 30 32.37 7.41 -32.75
CA VAL A 30 30.90 7.34 -32.83
C VAL A 30 30.32 7.04 -31.45
N SER A 31 29.32 7.81 -31.04
CA SER A 31 28.70 7.72 -29.71
C SER A 31 27.18 7.62 -29.78
N PHE A 32 26.62 6.48 -29.38
CA PHE A 32 25.17 6.29 -29.26
C PHE A 32 24.74 6.58 -27.82
N LEU A 33 23.73 7.42 -27.63
CA LEU A 33 23.14 7.78 -26.33
C LEU A 33 21.71 7.22 -26.26
N PHE A 34 21.41 6.39 -25.28
CA PHE A 34 20.18 5.58 -25.29
C PHE A 34 19.05 6.14 -24.41
N GLY A 35 17.81 5.93 -24.87
CA GLY A 35 16.58 6.06 -24.10
C GLY A 35 15.53 5.06 -24.59
N LEU A 36 14.51 4.82 -23.78
CA LEU A 36 13.36 3.99 -24.16
C LEU A 36 12.23 4.87 -24.73
N GLN A 37 11.47 4.33 -25.68
CA GLN A 37 10.19 4.90 -26.10
C GLN A 37 9.22 4.90 -24.91
N GLN A 38 8.51 6.02 -24.70
CA GLN A 38 7.40 6.09 -23.74
C GLN A 38 6.08 5.74 -24.45
N ASP A 39 5.14 5.14 -23.72
CA ASP A 39 3.83 4.79 -24.24
C ASP A 39 2.97 6.05 -24.49
N ASP A 40 2.59 6.29 -25.75
CA ASP A 40 1.59 7.32 -26.15
C ASP A 40 0.15 6.94 -25.76
N ALA A 41 -0.05 5.77 -25.12
CA ALA A 41 -1.36 5.30 -24.65
C ALA A 41 -1.63 5.73 -23.20
N SER A 42 -2.89 6.06 -22.90
CA SER A 42 -3.31 6.69 -21.63
C SER A 42 -3.36 5.71 -20.44
N VAL A 43 -2.22 5.18 -20.03
CA VAL A 43 -2.08 4.43 -18.77
C VAL A 43 -2.29 5.39 -17.60
N VAL A 44 -3.21 5.04 -16.69
CA VAL A 44 -3.33 5.71 -15.39
C VAL A 44 -2.09 5.34 -14.56
N GLN A 45 -1.05 6.18 -14.63
CA GLN A 45 0.15 6.01 -13.80
C GLN A 45 -0.24 6.01 -12.32
N THR A 46 -0.13 4.85 -11.69
CA THR A 46 -0.19 4.74 -10.23
C THR A 46 0.97 5.57 -9.66
N ARG A 47 0.68 6.39 -8.64
CA ARG A 47 1.66 7.30 -8.01
C ARG A 47 2.76 6.51 -7.27
N GLY A 48 3.72 5.99 -8.02
CA GLY A 48 4.76 5.09 -7.51
C GLY A 48 5.45 4.23 -8.58
N SER A 49 4.95 4.17 -9.82
CA SER A 49 5.64 3.47 -10.91
C SER A 49 7.03 4.07 -11.16
N LYS A 50 8.10 3.31 -10.89
CA LYS A 50 9.46 3.65 -11.35
C LYS A 50 9.46 3.67 -12.89
N PRO A 51 10.26 4.55 -13.54
CA PRO A 51 10.46 4.45 -14.99
C PRO A 51 11.10 3.10 -15.34
N GLU A 52 10.74 2.55 -16.50
CA GLU A 52 11.40 1.36 -17.04
C GLU A 52 12.90 1.64 -17.23
N GLN A 53 13.75 0.74 -16.72
CA GLN A 53 15.21 0.83 -16.81
C GLN A 53 15.76 -0.40 -17.52
N ILE A 54 16.71 -0.18 -18.43
CA ILE A 54 17.38 -1.26 -19.15
C ILE A 54 18.22 -2.06 -18.14
N THR A 55 17.99 -3.38 -18.11
CA THR A 55 18.72 -4.33 -17.26
C THR A 55 19.82 -5.06 -18.04
N ARG A 56 19.61 -5.27 -19.34
CA ARG A 56 20.55 -5.90 -20.27
C ARG A 56 20.42 -5.26 -21.67
N MET A 57 21.54 -5.11 -22.37
CA MET A 57 21.58 -4.62 -23.75
C MET A 57 22.64 -5.37 -24.57
N TRP A 58 22.28 -5.70 -25.81
CA TRP A 58 23.13 -6.28 -26.83
C TRP A 58 23.18 -5.34 -28.04
N TYR A 59 24.29 -5.38 -28.77
CA TYR A 59 24.43 -4.67 -30.04
C TYR A 59 25.29 -5.47 -31.02
N ALA A 60 25.06 -5.26 -32.30
CA ALA A 60 25.86 -5.82 -33.38
C ALA A 60 26.16 -4.73 -34.42
N ILE A 61 27.32 -4.81 -35.06
CA ILE A 61 27.76 -3.87 -36.10
C ILE A 61 28.03 -4.69 -37.35
N ALA A 62 27.33 -4.41 -38.44
CA ALA A 62 27.48 -5.08 -39.71
C ALA A 62 28.16 -4.17 -40.74
N ASN A 63 28.97 -4.77 -41.62
CA ASN A 63 29.45 -4.10 -42.82
C ASN A 63 28.37 -4.01 -43.92
N GLU A 64 28.67 -3.35 -45.04
CA GLU A 64 27.81 -3.25 -46.25
C GLU A 64 27.27 -4.61 -46.76
N ARG A 65 27.94 -5.72 -46.47
CA ARG A 65 27.54 -7.09 -46.87
C ARG A 65 26.60 -7.77 -45.87
N GLY A 66 26.32 -7.12 -44.74
CA GLY A 66 25.56 -7.67 -43.63
C GLY A 66 26.34 -8.65 -42.74
N GLU A 67 27.67 -8.74 -42.88
CA GLU A 67 28.54 -9.57 -42.04
C GLU A 67 28.83 -8.82 -40.73
N ILE A 68 28.63 -9.46 -39.57
CA ILE A 68 28.90 -8.83 -38.27
C ILE A 68 30.41 -8.74 -38.03
N ILE A 69 30.86 -7.56 -37.60
CA ILE A 69 32.25 -7.23 -37.33
C ILE A 69 32.42 -6.74 -35.89
N LYS A 70 33.64 -6.86 -35.37
CA LYS A 70 34.03 -6.30 -34.08
C LYS A 70 35.06 -5.19 -34.32
N PRO A 71 34.75 -3.91 -34.01
CA PRO A 71 35.64 -2.77 -34.23
C PRO A 71 36.85 -2.82 -33.29
N LEU A 72 37.88 -2.01 -33.58
CA LEU A 72 39.12 -1.97 -32.80
C LEU A 72 38.88 -1.57 -31.33
N TYR A 73 37.91 -0.68 -31.09
CA TYR A 73 37.48 -0.31 -29.75
C TYR A 73 35.95 -0.15 -29.69
N GLN A 74 35.36 -0.73 -28.66
CA GLN A 74 33.95 -0.53 -28.30
C GLN A 74 33.80 -0.54 -26.78
N LYS A 75 32.98 0.36 -26.24
CA LYS A 75 32.62 0.41 -24.81
C LYS A 75 31.17 0.81 -24.63
N LEU A 76 30.38 -0.11 -24.07
CA LEU A 76 29.07 0.15 -23.50
C LEU A 76 29.26 0.52 -22.02
N GLU A 77 28.60 1.58 -21.55
CA GLU A 77 28.63 1.97 -20.13
C GLU A 77 27.76 1.02 -19.29
N GLU A 78 28.16 0.77 -18.04
CA GLU A 78 27.51 -0.19 -17.12
C GLU A 78 26.04 0.11 -16.83
N ASN A 79 25.61 1.36 -17.02
CA ASN A 79 24.22 1.82 -16.86
C ASN A 79 23.43 1.83 -18.19
N PHE A 80 23.98 1.23 -19.25
CA PHE A 80 23.44 1.16 -20.61
C PHE A 80 23.08 2.52 -21.25
N SER A 81 23.57 3.64 -20.72
CA SER A 81 23.23 4.99 -21.21
C SER A 81 23.99 5.41 -22.47
N LYS A 82 25.17 4.83 -22.71
CA LYS A 82 26.04 5.17 -23.85
C LYS A 82 26.80 3.96 -24.39
N LEU A 83 26.87 3.84 -25.72
CA LEU A 83 27.87 3.04 -26.45
C LEU A 83 28.84 3.97 -27.18
N THR A 84 30.13 3.68 -27.08
CA THR A 84 31.21 4.39 -27.79
C THR A 84 31.95 3.40 -28.68
N ILE A 85 32.18 3.74 -29.95
CA ILE A 85 32.87 2.92 -30.96
C ILE A 85 33.95 3.75 -31.64
N GLU A 86 35.14 3.17 -31.84
CA GLU A 86 36.28 3.77 -32.55
C GLU A 86 36.98 2.75 -33.45
N GLY A 87 37.72 3.24 -34.46
CA GLY A 87 38.47 2.38 -35.38
C GLY A 87 37.63 1.64 -36.42
N LEU A 88 36.45 2.17 -36.77
CA LEU A 88 35.77 1.79 -38.03
C LEU A 88 36.53 2.40 -39.22
N SER A 89 36.55 1.67 -40.34
CA SER A 89 37.11 2.13 -41.62
C SER A 89 36.11 3.03 -42.36
N MET A 90 36.55 3.68 -43.44
CA MET A 90 35.62 4.34 -44.37
C MET A 90 34.69 3.30 -45.01
N GLY A 91 33.38 3.55 -44.97
CA GLY A 91 32.35 2.65 -45.52
C GLY A 91 30.98 2.85 -44.88
N ASP A 92 30.00 2.10 -45.37
CA ASP A 92 28.65 2.03 -44.82
C ASP A 92 28.50 0.82 -43.88
N TYR A 93 27.82 1.05 -42.76
CA TYR A 93 27.60 0.07 -41.70
C TYR A 93 26.14 0.11 -41.24
N THR A 94 25.63 -1.03 -40.77
CA THR A 94 24.41 -1.07 -39.95
C THR A 94 24.81 -1.32 -38.50
N VAL A 95 24.31 -0.51 -37.57
CA VAL A 95 24.37 -0.81 -36.13
C VAL A 95 22.98 -1.19 -35.66
N VAL A 96 22.87 -2.31 -34.96
CA VAL A 96 21.61 -2.83 -34.42
C VAL A 96 21.70 -2.99 -32.91
N PHE A 97 20.58 -2.72 -32.23
CA PHE A 97 20.46 -2.70 -30.78
C PHE A 97 19.29 -3.55 -30.34
N LEU A 98 19.48 -4.34 -29.28
CA LEU A 98 18.44 -5.09 -28.58
C LEU A 98 18.60 -4.83 -27.08
N ALA A 99 17.51 -4.66 -26.34
CA ALA A 99 17.55 -4.45 -24.90
C ALA A 99 16.32 -5.06 -24.22
N THR A 100 16.44 -5.37 -22.92
CA THR A 100 15.32 -5.78 -22.07
C THR A 100 15.34 -5.05 -20.72
N THR A 101 14.20 -5.12 -20.03
CA THR A 101 14.00 -4.71 -18.63
C THR A 101 13.87 -5.93 -17.69
N SER A 102 14.07 -7.15 -18.19
CA SER A 102 14.06 -8.38 -17.36
C SER A 102 15.41 -8.59 -16.66
N GLU A 103 15.38 -8.97 -15.38
CA GLU A 103 16.59 -9.30 -14.62
C GLU A 103 17.04 -10.77 -14.84
N GLU A 104 16.14 -11.64 -15.30
CA GLU A 104 16.35 -13.09 -15.47
C GLU A 104 17.42 -13.43 -16.54
N GLU A 105 18.01 -14.62 -16.47
CA GLU A 105 18.97 -15.08 -17.48
C GLU A 105 18.27 -15.39 -18.81
N ASP A 106 18.84 -14.86 -19.89
CA ASP A 106 18.18 -14.72 -21.17
C ASP A 106 18.74 -15.72 -22.20
N GLU A 107 18.08 -16.87 -22.31
CA GLU A 107 18.33 -17.85 -23.37
C GLU A 107 17.67 -17.47 -24.72
N ALA A 108 16.87 -16.40 -24.77
CA ALA A 108 16.16 -15.98 -25.97
C ALA A 108 17.06 -15.21 -26.94
N VAL A 109 18.13 -14.55 -26.46
CA VAL A 109 19.06 -13.77 -27.28
C VAL A 109 20.32 -14.55 -27.67
N LYS A 110 20.66 -14.52 -28.96
CA LYS A 110 21.89 -15.12 -29.52
C LYS A 110 22.88 -14.07 -30.02
N GLU A 111 24.14 -14.44 -30.21
CA GLU A 111 25.11 -13.58 -30.92
C GLU A 111 25.02 -13.87 -32.43
N PRO A 112 24.61 -12.89 -33.28
CA PRO A 112 24.49 -13.10 -34.73
C PRO A 112 25.85 -13.02 -35.44
N GLU A 113 26.06 -13.84 -36.48
CA GLU A 113 27.22 -13.72 -37.38
C GLU A 113 26.91 -12.80 -38.57
N LYS A 114 25.63 -12.64 -38.92
CA LYS A 114 25.13 -11.77 -39.99
C LYS A 114 23.81 -11.09 -39.58
N LEU A 115 23.48 -9.99 -40.24
CA LEU A 115 22.15 -9.33 -40.10
C LEU A 115 20.97 -10.26 -40.43
N SER A 116 21.18 -11.28 -41.26
CA SER A 116 20.15 -12.26 -41.63
C SER A 116 19.75 -13.22 -40.52
N ASP A 117 20.50 -13.28 -39.43
CA ASP A 117 20.42 -14.37 -38.47
C ASP A 117 19.40 -14.05 -37.37
N ASP A 118 18.76 -15.09 -36.82
CA ASP A 118 17.82 -14.96 -35.71
C ASP A 118 18.52 -14.38 -34.47
N TRP A 119 18.10 -13.20 -34.01
CA TRP A 119 18.71 -12.53 -32.87
C TRP A 119 17.98 -12.80 -31.56
N LEU A 120 16.65 -12.65 -31.57
CA LEU A 120 15.75 -12.93 -30.45
C LEU A 120 14.78 -14.06 -30.85
N ILE A 121 14.68 -15.10 -30.02
CA ILE A 121 13.96 -16.34 -30.33
C ILE A 121 13.02 -16.71 -29.19
N ASN A 122 11.74 -16.93 -29.50
CA ASN A 122 10.82 -17.55 -28.54
C ASN A 122 11.13 -19.04 -28.40
N HIS A 123 11.89 -19.38 -27.35
CA HIS A 123 12.25 -20.73 -26.97
C HIS A 123 11.14 -21.47 -26.16
N ALA A 124 10.10 -20.77 -25.71
CA ALA A 124 9.01 -21.39 -24.95
C ALA A 124 8.14 -22.31 -25.82
N GLU A 125 7.84 -23.51 -25.31
CA GLU A 125 6.98 -24.48 -26.00
C GLU A 125 5.50 -24.11 -25.82
N ASN A 126 4.78 -23.91 -26.93
CA ASN A 126 3.34 -23.59 -26.98
C ASN A 126 2.90 -22.37 -26.16
N ALA A 127 3.82 -21.43 -25.89
CA ALA A 127 3.63 -20.25 -25.06
C ALA A 127 4.22 -18.98 -25.70
N PRO A 128 3.76 -17.76 -25.32
CA PRO A 128 4.39 -16.51 -25.70
C PRO A 128 5.78 -16.32 -25.05
N LEU A 129 6.51 -15.31 -25.52
CA LEU A 129 7.84 -14.95 -25.01
C LEU A 129 7.80 -14.34 -23.59
N ASP A 130 6.71 -13.66 -23.26
CA ASP A 130 6.40 -12.96 -21.99
C ASP A 130 7.52 -12.14 -21.31
N ALA A 131 8.41 -11.56 -22.11
CA ALA A 131 9.40 -10.60 -21.65
C ALA A 131 9.42 -9.37 -22.58
N VAL A 132 9.76 -8.21 -21.99
CA VAL A 132 9.80 -6.94 -22.71
C VAL A 132 11.13 -6.82 -23.45
N TYR A 133 11.07 -6.68 -24.77
CA TYR A 133 12.24 -6.38 -25.60
C TYR A 133 12.05 -5.09 -26.39
N PHE A 134 13.14 -4.36 -26.55
CA PHE A 134 13.24 -3.15 -27.35
C PHE A 134 14.31 -3.36 -28.42
N TYR A 135 14.06 -2.89 -29.63
CA TYR A 135 14.94 -3.01 -30.77
C TYR A 135 15.17 -1.63 -31.42
N LYS A 136 16.34 -1.45 -32.05
CA LYS A 136 16.53 -0.37 -33.02
C LYS A 136 17.59 -0.72 -34.07
N LYS A 137 17.31 -0.38 -35.33
CA LYS A 137 18.28 -0.36 -36.44
C LYS A 137 18.72 1.07 -36.75
N ILE A 138 20.00 1.29 -36.95
CA ILE A 138 20.57 2.56 -37.43
C ILE A 138 21.57 2.28 -38.56
N GLU A 139 21.39 2.93 -39.71
CA GLU A 139 22.41 2.96 -40.76
C GLU A 139 23.44 4.06 -40.45
N LEU A 140 24.73 3.76 -40.60
CA LEU A 140 25.86 4.58 -40.19
C LEU A 140 26.88 4.68 -41.33
N HIS A 141 27.09 5.89 -41.85
CA HIS A 141 28.16 6.17 -42.80
C HIS A 141 29.43 6.64 -42.07
N ILE A 142 30.59 6.10 -42.45
CA ILE A 142 31.91 6.56 -42.01
C ILE A 142 32.66 7.15 -43.21
N GLY A 143 32.79 8.47 -43.21
CA GLY A 143 33.55 9.23 -44.20
C GLY A 143 35.06 9.27 -43.91
N ARG A 144 35.84 9.67 -44.92
CA ARG A 144 37.31 9.68 -44.90
C ARG A 144 37.92 10.54 -43.78
N ASP A 145 37.34 11.71 -43.53
CA ASP A 145 37.84 12.74 -42.62
C ASP A 145 36.75 13.13 -41.59
N GLN A 146 36.13 12.12 -40.98
CA GLN A 146 34.96 12.27 -40.11
C GLN A 146 35.32 12.75 -38.71
N ALA A 147 34.77 13.90 -38.31
CA ALA A 147 34.76 14.34 -36.92
C ALA A 147 33.87 13.42 -36.05
N SER A 148 34.08 13.40 -34.74
CA SER A 148 33.29 12.56 -33.82
C SER A 148 31.79 12.89 -33.87
N VAL A 149 30.95 11.87 -34.01
CA VAL A 149 29.48 11.99 -34.15
C VAL A 149 28.80 11.38 -32.93
N SER A 150 27.70 12.00 -32.48
CA SER A 150 26.81 11.37 -31.51
C SER A 150 25.37 11.30 -32.02
N HIS A 151 24.77 10.12 -31.84
CA HIS A 151 23.37 9.83 -32.17
C HIS A 151 22.59 9.61 -30.87
N THR A 152 21.44 10.27 -30.73
CA THR A 152 20.44 9.89 -29.72
C THR A 152 19.60 8.75 -30.27
N VAL A 153 19.47 7.67 -29.51
CA VAL A 153 18.80 6.42 -29.89
C VAL A 153 17.62 6.19 -28.95
N VAL A 154 16.42 6.31 -29.49
CA VAL A 154 15.20 5.82 -28.82
C VAL A 154 15.01 4.37 -29.25
N LEU A 155 14.98 3.45 -28.28
CA LEU A 155 14.68 2.03 -28.51
C LEU A 155 13.17 1.81 -28.45
N GLU A 156 12.63 1.10 -29.43
CA GLU A 156 11.18 0.89 -29.63
C GLU A 156 10.84 -0.56 -29.28
N ARG A 157 9.71 -0.84 -28.62
CA ARG A 157 9.41 -2.23 -28.21
C ARG A 157 9.20 -3.12 -29.44
N SER A 158 9.95 -4.22 -29.53
CA SER A 158 9.83 -5.24 -30.59
C SER A 158 8.77 -6.30 -30.29
N VAL A 159 8.26 -6.33 -29.06
CA VAL A 159 7.10 -7.13 -28.65
C VAL A 159 5.82 -6.30 -28.68
N GLY A 160 4.71 -6.99 -28.93
CA GLY A 160 3.37 -6.49 -28.61
C GLY A 160 2.94 -6.99 -27.24
N ARG A 161 2.13 -6.19 -26.56
CA ARG A 161 1.49 -6.56 -25.29
C ARG A 161 0.02 -6.89 -25.53
N VAL A 162 -0.52 -7.85 -24.79
CA VAL A 162 -1.96 -8.15 -24.77
C VAL A 162 -2.44 -8.06 -23.33
N ASP A 163 -3.43 -7.20 -23.08
CA ASP A 163 -4.14 -7.07 -21.81
C ASP A 163 -5.53 -7.72 -21.91
N VAL A 164 -5.99 -8.32 -20.81
CA VAL A 164 -7.29 -9.00 -20.71
C VAL A 164 -8.14 -8.31 -19.65
N ASP A 165 -8.93 -7.33 -20.09
CA ASP A 165 -9.75 -6.48 -19.24
C ASP A 165 -11.03 -7.21 -18.80
N LEU A 166 -11.12 -7.62 -17.53
CA LEU A 166 -12.33 -8.25 -17.00
C LEU A 166 -13.32 -7.21 -16.48
N ASN A 167 -14.46 -7.07 -17.16
CA ASN A 167 -15.59 -6.28 -16.68
C ASN A 167 -16.34 -7.10 -15.62
N VAL A 168 -16.16 -6.77 -14.34
CA VAL A 168 -16.79 -7.45 -13.19
C VAL A 168 -18.00 -6.68 -12.66
N SER A 169 -19.00 -7.37 -12.10
CA SER A 169 -20.19 -6.70 -11.52
C SER A 169 -19.93 -6.02 -10.17
N SER A 170 -18.76 -6.24 -9.57
CA SER A 170 -18.24 -5.60 -8.36
C SER A 170 -16.80 -6.04 -8.12
N ASP A 171 -16.00 -5.27 -7.37
CA ASP A 171 -14.64 -5.70 -6.98
C ASP A 171 -14.63 -6.98 -6.12
N TYR A 172 -15.73 -7.25 -5.42
CA TYR A 172 -15.96 -8.49 -4.69
C TYR A 172 -15.89 -9.74 -5.60
N MET A 173 -16.23 -9.63 -6.89
CA MET A 173 -16.16 -10.77 -7.83
C MET A 173 -14.73 -11.28 -8.06
N TRP A 174 -13.71 -10.44 -7.89
CA TRP A 174 -12.30 -10.86 -8.06
C TRP A 174 -11.90 -12.00 -7.12
N ARG A 175 -12.57 -12.16 -5.95
CA ARG A 175 -12.26 -13.22 -5.00
C ARG A 175 -12.52 -14.63 -5.53
N PHE A 176 -13.41 -14.77 -6.51
CA PHE A 176 -13.87 -16.06 -7.03
C PHE A 176 -12.94 -16.63 -8.09
N ILE A 177 -12.19 -15.78 -8.79
CA ILE A 177 -11.27 -16.18 -9.85
C ILE A 177 -10.10 -16.99 -9.26
N ARG A 178 -9.78 -18.11 -9.90
CA ARG A 178 -8.69 -19.01 -9.50
C ARG A 178 -7.61 -19.13 -10.56
N LYS A 179 -8.02 -19.23 -11.82
CA LYS A 179 -7.11 -19.34 -12.96
C LYS A 179 -7.67 -18.61 -14.18
N ILE A 180 -6.79 -18.02 -14.98
CA ILE A 180 -7.10 -17.49 -16.31
C ILE A 180 -6.07 -18.01 -17.31
N ASP A 181 -6.51 -18.87 -18.23
CA ASP A 181 -5.73 -19.25 -19.42
C ASP A 181 -6.20 -18.47 -20.64
N ILE A 182 -5.26 -18.03 -21.49
CA ILE A 182 -5.54 -17.65 -22.87
C ILE A 182 -5.13 -18.78 -23.82
N THR A 183 -6.00 -19.12 -24.78
CA THR A 183 -5.74 -20.10 -25.84
C THR A 183 -6.01 -19.45 -27.20
N PHE A 184 -5.18 -19.69 -28.21
CA PHE A 184 -5.44 -19.21 -29.57
C PHE A 184 -5.86 -20.37 -30.50
N ASP A 185 -6.71 -20.09 -31.49
CA ASP A 185 -7.19 -21.11 -32.44
C ASP A 185 -6.07 -21.61 -33.37
N ASP A 186 -5.07 -20.77 -33.60
CA ASP A 186 -4.07 -20.97 -34.64
C ASP A 186 -2.75 -21.54 -34.10
N ALA A 187 -2.23 -22.56 -34.77
CA ALA A 187 -0.94 -23.17 -34.47
C ALA A 187 0.26 -22.32 -34.94
N GLU A 188 0.02 -21.34 -35.82
CA GLU A 188 1.03 -20.47 -36.42
C GLU A 188 0.68 -18.97 -36.28
N GLY A 189 0.00 -18.63 -35.18
CA GLY A 189 -0.55 -17.30 -34.95
C GLY A 189 0.48 -16.19 -34.68
N ILE A 190 1.62 -16.51 -34.07
CA ILE A 190 2.68 -15.53 -33.73
C ILE A 190 4.00 -15.88 -34.40
N TYR A 191 4.83 -14.86 -34.64
CA TYR A 191 6.21 -15.06 -35.10
C TYR A 191 7.05 -15.77 -34.03
N GLY A 192 8.00 -16.60 -34.48
CA GLY A 192 8.89 -17.35 -33.60
C GLY A 192 10.20 -16.63 -33.28
N THR A 193 10.68 -15.76 -34.18
CA THR A 193 11.96 -15.06 -34.06
C THR A 193 11.88 -13.61 -34.54
N LEU A 194 12.87 -12.83 -34.14
CA LEU A 194 13.23 -11.51 -34.68
C LEU A 194 14.70 -11.60 -35.11
N GLY A 195 14.95 -11.42 -36.42
CA GLY A 195 16.28 -11.37 -37.00
C GLY A 195 17.03 -10.10 -36.65
N ALA A 196 18.36 -10.14 -36.72
CA ALA A 196 19.24 -9.00 -36.44
C ALA A 196 18.98 -7.81 -37.38
N ASP A 197 18.42 -8.01 -38.57
CA ASP A 197 18.00 -6.95 -39.49
C ASP A 197 16.67 -6.26 -39.13
N GLY A 198 15.94 -6.78 -38.14
CA GLY A 198 14.66 -6.26 -37.67
C GLY A 198 13.42 -6.93 -38.26
N LYS A 199 13.56 -8.00 -39.05
CA LYS A 199 12.40 -8.77 -39.56
C LYS A 199 11.97 -9.87 -38.61
N TYR A 200 10.66 -10.03 -38.44
CA TYR A 200 10.08 -11.16 -37.72
C TYR A 200 9.98 -12.39 -38.62
N SER A 201 10.24 -13.57 -38.07
CA SER A 201 10.40 -14.82 -38.82
C SER A 201 9.93 -16.04 -38.01
N GLY A 202 9.80 -17.19 -38.66
CA GLY A 202 9.24 -18.43 -38.09
C GLY A 202 7.78 -18.30 -37.63
N THR A 203 7.22 -19.39 -37.13
CA THR A 203 5.85 -19.42 -36.57
C THR A 203 5.82 -20.21 -35.27
N ARG A 204 4.93 -19.81 -34.35
CA ARG A 204 4.71 -20.42 -33.04
C ARG A 204 3.22 -20.47 -32.69
N LYS A 205 2.86 -21.47 -31.88
CA LYS A 205 1.54 -21.63 -31.25
C LYS A 205 1.56 -21.03 -29.84
N ILE A 206 0.40 -20.51 -29.41
CA ILE A 206 0.06 -20.35 -27.99
C ILE A 206 -1.13 -21.28 -27.72
N GLU A 207 -0.90 -22.42 -27.06
CA GLU A 207 -1.94 -23.44 -26.84
C GLU A 207 -2.76 -23.17 -25.59
N SER A 208 -2.09 -22.96 -24.45
CA SER A 208 -2.68 -22.46 -23.21
C SER A 208 -1.60 -21.72 -22.46
N TYR A 209 -1.84 -20.44 -22.14
CA TYR A 209 -0.90 -19.64 -21.36
C TYR A 209 -1.61 -19.02 -20.15
N ASP A 210 -1.04 -19.24 -18.97
CA ASP A 210 -1.60 -18.78 -17.70
C ASP A 210 -1.23 -17.31 -17.45
N ILE A 211 -2.24 -16.45 -17.41
CA ILE A 211 -2.13 -15.01 -17.15
C ILE A 211 -2.69 -14.63 -15.77
N THR A 212 -2.90 -15.59 -14.87
CA THR A 212 -3.47 -15.37 -13.54
C THR A 212 -2.64 -14.35 -12.76
N GLY A 213 -3.29 -13.32 -12.21
CA GLY A 213 -2.62 -12.24 -11.48
C GLY A 213 -1.93 -11.19 -12.36
N LYS A 214 -1.36 -11.57 -13.52
CA LYS A 214 -0.80 -10.65 -14.51
C LYS A 214 -1.88 -9.92 -15.33
N TYR A 215 -2.95 -10.64 -15.70
CA TYR A 215 -4.01 -10.22 -16.64
C TYR A 215 -3.49 -9.72 -17.99
N SER A 216 -2.24 -10.04 -18.32
CA SER A 216 -1.49 -9.50 -19.44
C SER A 216 -0.33 -10.42 -19.80
N PHE A 217 0.17 -10.31 -21.04
CA PHE A 217 1.41 -10.94 -21.46
C PHE A 217 2.07 -10.21 -22.64
N TYR A 218 3.38 -10.44 -22.83
CA TYR A 218 4.14 -9.96 -23.99
C TYR A 218 4.40 -11.07 -25.01
N SER A 219 4.37 -10.73 -26.30
CA SER A 219 4.65 -11.67 -27.39
C SER A 219 5.36 -10.98 -28.55
N LEU A 220 6.12 -11.75 -29.33
CA LEU A 220 6.45 -11.35 -30.69
C LEU A 220 5.13 -11.14 -31.50
N PRO A 221 5.14 -10.29 -32.54
CA PRO A 221 3.93 -9.92 -33.27
C PRO A 221 3.15 -11.11 -33.84
N GLY A 222 1.86 -10.89 -34.09
CA GLY A 222 1.01 -11.84 -34.79
C GLY A 222 1.35 -11.90 -36.28
N THR A 223 1.28 -13.09 -36.87
CA THR A 223 1.35 -13.27 -38.34
C THR A 223 0.11 -12.68 -39.04
N LYS A 224 -0.96 -12.47 -38.27
CA LYS A 224 -2.25 -11.85 -38.63
C LYS A 224 -2.99 -11.47 -37.35
N ALA A 225 -4.19 -10.90 -37.47
CA ALA A 225 -5.09 -10.73 -36.33
C ALA A 225 -5.63 -12.08 -35.85
N LEU A 226 -5.62 -12.31 -34.54
CA LEU A 226 -5.83 -13.62 -33.92
C LEU A 226 -7.19 -13.74 -33.23
N SER A 227 -7.64 -14.98 -33.08
CA SER A 227 -8.88 -15.35 -32.39
C SER A 227 -8.62 -16.54 -31.48
N GLY A 228 -9.47 -16.71 -30.47
CA GLY A 228 -9.24 -17.71 -29.44
C GLY A 228 -10.24 -17.62 -28.29
N PHE A 229 -9.83 -18.10 -27.12
CA PHE A 229 -10.63 -18.09 -25.91
C PHE A 229 -9.83 -17.64 -24.70
N VAL A 230 -10.48 -16.85 -23.84
CA VAL A 230 -10.07 -16.70 -22.44
C VAL A 230 -10.86 -17.73 -21.64
N THR A 231 -10.18 -18.64 -20.97
CA THR A 231 -10.77 -19.64 -20.07
C THR A 231 -10.55 -19.17 -18.64
N ILE A 232 -11.64 -18.99 -17.88
CA ILE A 232 -11.59 -18.56 -16.48
C ILE A 232 -12.16 -19.68 -15.60
N GLU A 233 -11.33 -20.15 -14.67
CA GLU A 233 -11.72 -21.08 -13.60
C GLU A 233 -12.06 -20.28 -12.35
N SER A 234 -13.14 -20.64 -11.65
CA SER A 234 -13.64 -19.87 -10.50
C SER A 234 -14.41 -20.74 -9.50
N ASP A 235 -14.33 -20.38 -8.23
CA ASP A 235 -15.16 -20.97 -7.17
C ASP A 235 -16.46 -20.18 -7.02
N ARG A 236 -17.50 -20.80 -6.46
CA ARG A 236 -18.68 -20.11 -5.90
C ARG A 236 -18.53 -19.93 -4.38
N SER A 237 -19.42 -19.16 -3.75
CA SER A 237 -19.40 -18.94 -2.29
C SER A 237 -19.63 -20.22 -1.45
N ASP A 238 -20.13 -21.30 -2.05
CA ASP A 238 -20.27 -22.63 -1.45
C ASP A 238 -19.05 -23.56 -1.70
N GLY A 239 -17.98 -23.06 -2.34
CA GLY A 239 -16.80 -23.83 -2.71
C GLY A 239 -16.94 -24.65 -4.00
N THR A 240 -18.09 -24.61 -4.67
CA THR A 240 -18.28 -25.33 -5.95
C THR A 240 -17.49 -24.65 -7.06
N GLN A 241 -16.57 -25.37 -7.69
CA GLN A 241 -15.79 -24.86 -8.82
C GLN A 241 -16.59 -24.92 -10.13
N PHE A 242 -16.36 -23.95 -11.00
CA PHE A 242 -16.88 -23.92 -12.37
C PHE A 242 -15.88 -23.26 -13.33
N VAL A 243 -16.06 -23.50 -14.62
CA VAL A 243 -15.20 -22.94 -15.68
C VAL A 243 -16.07 -22.26 -16.74
N ARG A 244 -15.63 -21.11 -17.25
CA ARG A 244 -16.23 -20.44 -18.41
C ARG A 244 -15.19 -20.16 -19.47
N LYS A 245 -15.59 -20.27 -20.74
CA LYS A 245 -14.78 -19.90 -21.90
C LYS A 245 -15.44 -18.75 -22.63
N TYR A 246 -14.69 -17.66 -22.80
CA TYR A 246 -15.14 -16.43 -23.45
C TYR A 246 -14.40 -16.30 -24.78
N ARG A 247 -15.16 -16.12 -25.87
CA ARG A 247 -14.62 -16.05 -27.24
C ARG A 247 -14.09 -14.64 -27.51
N PHE A 248 -12.89 -14.53 -28.07
CA PHE A 248 -12.37 -13.27 -28.65
C PHE A 248 -11.96 -13.45 -30.11
N THR A 249 -11.89 -12.33 -30.83
CA THR A 249 -11.59 -12.26 -32.27
C THR A 249 -10.89 -10.96 -32.63
N ASP A 250 -10.09 -10.97 -33.71
CA ASP A 250 -9.40 -9.81 -34.29
C ASP A 250 -8.38 -9.10 -33.36
N CYS A 251 -7.81 -9.85 -32.40
CA CYS A 251 -6.74 -9.38 -31.52
C CYS A 251 -5.44 -9.17 -32.32
N LYS A 252 -4.89 -7.96 -32.33
CA LYS A 252 -3.73 -7.58 -33.15
C LYS A 252 -2.50 -7.39 -32.26
N ILE A 253 -1.66 -8.41 -32.20
CA ILE A 253 -0.38 -8.35 -31.50
C ILE A 253 0.62 -7.66 -32.45
N GLU A 254 0.95 -6.41 -32.17
CA GLU A 254 1.84 -5.58 -32.99
C GLU A 254 2.97 -5.01 -32.13
N ALA A 255 4.19 -4.95 -32.67
CA ALA A 255 5.34 -4.39 -31.98
C ALA A 255 5.07 -2.93 -31.53
N GLY A 256 5.35 -2.62 -30.27
CA GLY A 256 5.14 -1.28 -29.72
C GLY A 256 3.68 -0.91 -29.45
N ARG A 257 2.76 -1.88 -29.40
CA ARG A 257 1.34 -1.65 -29.07
C ARG A 257 0.84 -2.55 -27.94
N VAL A 258 -0.18 -2.05 -27.24
CA VAL A 258 -1.02 -2.83 -26.33
C VAL A 258 -2.33 -3.16 -27.04
N SER A 259 -2.66 -4.45 -27.16
CA SER A 259 -3.95 -4.95 -27.61
C SER A 259 -4.81 -5.31 -26.41
N HIS A 260 -6.11 -5.02 -26.48
CA HIS A 260 -7.04 -5.23 -25.36
C HIS A 260 -8.10 -6.29 -25.71
N ILE A 261 -8.27 -7.28 -24.84
CA ILE A 261 -9.31 -8.30 -24.90
C ILE A 261 -10.27 -8.07 -23.73
N SER A 262 -11.35 -7.32 -23.96
CA SER A 262 -12.37 -7.07 -22.92
C SER A 262 -13.34 -8.25 -22.79
N ILE A 263 -13.57 -8.70 -21.55
CA ILE A 263 -14.37 -9.87 -21.19
C ILE A 263 -15.40 -9.50 -20.13
N ASP A 264 -16.69 -9.64 -20.45
CA ASP A 264 -17.77 -9.52 -19.47
C ASP A 264 -17.80 -10.76 -18.56
N TYR A 265 -17.34 -10.63 -17.32
CA TYR A 265 -17.21 -11.76 -16.39
C TYR A 265 -18.56 -12.15 -15.78
N LEU A 266 -18.97 -13.41 -16.02
CA LEU A 266 -20.28 -13.93 -15.63
C LEU A 266 -20.18 -14.91 -14.44
N HIS A 267 -20.09 -14.40 -13.21
CA HIS A 267 -20.25 -15.26 -12.03
C HIS A 267 -21.72 -15.66 -11.85
N PRO A 268 -22.05 -16.91 -11.42
CA PRO A 268 -23.42 -17.30 -11.05
C PRO A 268 -24.03 -16.43 -9.93
N GLU A 269 -23.19 -15.73 -9.18
CA GLU A 269 -23.56 -14.89 -8.03
C GLU A 269 -23.31 -13.40 -8.34
N ASN A 270 -23.18 -13.01 -9.61
CA ASN A 270 -23.00 -11.61 -10.08
C ASN A 270 -24.06 -10.62 -9.54
N GLN A 271 -25.21 -11.12 -9.10
CA GLN A 271 -26.34 -10.36 -8.56
C GLN A 271 -26.32 -10.22 -7.02
N ASP A 272 -25.33 -10.79 -6.32
CA ASP A 272 -25.17 -10.62 -4.88
C ASP A 272 -24.75 -9.17 -4.56
N GLY A 273 -25.49 -8.52 -3.66
CA GLY A 273 -25.22 -7.15 -3.23
C GLY A 273 -24.26 -7.03 -2.04
N SER A 274 -23.91 -8.15 -1.40
CA SER A 274 -22.97 -8.18 -0.28
C SER A 274 -21.52 -8.04 -0.77
N LEU A 275 -20.66 -7.48 0.09
CA LEU A 275 -19.22 -7.44 -0.10
C LEU A 275 -18.54 -8.48 0.80
N TYR A 276 -17.46 -9.08 0.30
CA TYR A 276 -16.51 -9.81 1.12
C TYR A 276 -15.11 -9.29 0.81
N VAL A 277 -14.36 -8.92 1.82
CA VAL A 277 -13.02 -8.33 1.70
C VAL A 277 -12.04 -9.22 2.43
N ARG A 278 -11.24 -9.97 1.65
CA ARG A 278 -10.14 -10.78 2.17
C ARG A 278 -8.95 -9.90 2.53
N LYS A 279 -8.03 -10.43 3.35
CA LYS A 279 -6.76 -9.77 3.68
C LYS A 279 -5.96 -9.37 2.44
N GLU A 280 -5.94 -10.20 1.40
CA GLU A 280 -5.24 -9.93 0.14
C GLU A 280 -5.99 -8.97 -0.80
N ASP A 281 -7.29 -8.73 -0.65
CA ASP A 281 -8.06 -7.88 -1.60
C ASP A 281 -7.92 -6.38 -1.32
N PHE A 282 -7.35 -5.98 -0.19
CA PHE A 282 -7.32 -4.58 0.26
C PHE A 282 -6.68 -3.59 -0.73
N PHE A 283 -5.73 -4.02 -1.57
CA PHE A 283 -5.11 -3.16 -2.59
C PHE A 283 -6.08 -2.70 -3.70
N ARG A 284 -7.23 -3.36 -3.84
CA ARG A 284 -8.29 -3.00 -4.80
C ARG A 284 -9.15 -1.83 -4.31
N PHE A 285 -9.15 -1.56 -3.01
CA PHE A 285 -10.03 -0.59 -2.37
C PHE A 285 -9.28 0.68 -1.96
N ARG A 286 -10.02 1.78 -1.73
CA ARG A 286 -9.45 3.01 -1.19
C ARG A 286 -9.28 2.88 0.32
N ALA A 287 -8.25 2.17 0.75
CA ALA A 287 -7.87 1.99 2.16
C ALA A 287 -6.58 2.75 2.50
N ASP A 288 -6.57 3.44 3.64
CA ASP A 288 -5.45 4.21 4.16
C ASP A 288 -5.31 3.98 5.68
N THR A 289 -4.19 4.40 6.27
CA THR A 289 -3.90 4.27 7.71
C THR A 289 -3.86 5.65 8.36
N MET A 290 -4.74 5.90 9.32
CA MET A 290 -4.76 7.13 10.11
C MET A 290 -3.48 7.26 10.94
N PHE A 291 -3.07 8.50 11.21
CA PHE A 291 -1.90 8.83 12.02
C PHE A 291 -0.58 8.22 11.50
N LEU A 292 -0.39 8.13 10.18
CA LEU A 292 0.95 8.00 9.58
C LEU A 292 1.76 9.28 9.83
N ALA A 293 3.09 9.18 9.83
CA ALA A 293 4.04 10.26 10.08
C ALA A 293 3.93 11.43 9.08
N SER A 294 3.36 11.17 7.90
CA SER A 294 3.07 12.14 6.84
C SER A 294 1.67 12.78 6.95
N GLU A 295 0.80 12.34 7.86
CA GLU A 295 -0.56 12.90 8.00
C GLU A 295 -0.50 14.36 8.50
N PRO A 296 -1.07 15.34 7.77
CA PRO A 296 -1.04 16.74 8.20
C PRO A 296 -1.80 16.97 9.51
N ARG A 297 -1.26 17.85 10.36
CA ARG A 297 -1.85 18.22 11.67
C ARG A 297 -3.29 18.73 11.55
N GLU A 298 -3.58 19.41 10.45
CA GLU A 298 -4.90 19.95 10.09
C GLU A 298 -5.93 18.82 9.89
N VAL A 299 -5.50 17.60 9.51
CA VAL A 299 -6.36 16.42 9.42
C VAL A 299 -6.69 15.87 10.81
N PHE A 300 -5.69 15.72 11.69
CA PHE A 300 -5.93 15.13 13.01
C PHE A 300 -6.53 16.08 14.05
N TYR A 301 -6.46 17.40 13.84
CA TYR A 301 -7.24 18.35 14.63
C TYR A 301 -8.67 18.60 14.09
N ASP A 302 -9.02 18.14 12.88
CA ASP A 302 -10.41 18.17 12.41
C ASP A 302 -11.22 17.03 13.04
N SER A 303 -12.08 17.36 14.00
CA SER A 303 -12.93 16.38 14.68
C SER A 303 -13.94 15.68 13.76
N ARG A 304 -14.18 16.17 12.53
CA ARG A 304 -14.98 15.46 11.51
C ARG A 304 -14.20 14.31 10.86
N ARG A 305 -12.87 14.35 10.93
CA ARG A 305 -11.96 13.35 10.35
C ARG A 305 -11.36 12.41 11.40
N ARG A 306 -10.91 12.95 12.54
CA ARG A 306 -10.30 12.18 13.64
C ARG A 306 -11.02 12.44 14.97
N SER A 307 -12.18 11.80 15.15
CA SER A 307 -12.84 11.68 16.45
C SER A 307 -13.60 10.35 16.58
N PHE A 308 -13.80 9.88 17.81
CA PHE A 308 -14.50 8.62 18.08
C PHE A 308 -15.11 8.61 19.48
N TYR A 309 -16.02 7.66 19.73
CA TYR A 309 -16.47 7.35 21.08
C TYR A 309 -15.64 6.20 21.64
N ALA A 310 -15.20 6.26 22.89
CA ALA A 310 -14.35 5.22 23.47
C ALA A 310 -14.99 3.81 23.43
N ASN A 311 -16.33 3.73 23.50
CA ASN A 311 -17.13 2.52 23.34
C ASN A 311 -17.59 2.21 21.90
N ALA A 312 -17.17 3.01 20.91
CA ALA A 312 -17.36 2.77 19.48
C ALA A 312 -16.16 3.31 18.67
N PRO A 313 -14.96 2.68 18.80
CA PRO A 313 -13.78 3.02 18.03
C PRO A 313 -13.87 2.54 16.57
N LEU A 314 -14.65 1.48 16.31
CA LEU A 314 -15.05 1.10 14.94
C LEU A 314 -16.31 1.88 14.56
N GLN A 315 -16.22 2.60 13.45
CA GLN A 315 -17.28 3.40 12.87
C GLN A 315 -17.58 2.91 11.45
N VAL A 316 -18.87 2.83 11.11
CA VAL A 316 -19.34 2.56 9.76
C VAL A 316 -20.46 3.52 9.38
N SER A 317 -20.47 3.96 8.13
CA SER A 317 -21.40 4.95 7.59
C SER A 317 -21.47 4.84 6.07
N ILE A 318 -22.48 5.46 5.45
CA ILE A 318 -22.46 5.73 3.99
C ILE A 318 -21.87 7.13 3.77
N SER A 319 -20.92 7.27 2.84
CA SER A 319 -20.33 8.57 2.48
C SER A 319 -21.18 9.38 1.50
N ASP A 320 -20.81 10.64 1.27
CA ASP A 320 -21.46 11.52 0.29
C ASP A 320 -21.33 10.99 -1.15
N GLU A 321 -20.30 10.16 -1.42
CA GLU A 321 -20.10 9.42 -2.67
C GLU A 321 -20.81 8.04 -2.70
N HIS A 322 -21.75 7.81 -1.78
CA HIS A 322 -22.58 6.60 -1.68
C HIS A 322 -21.80 5.31 -1.33
N GLN A 323 -20.56 5.42 -0.86
CA GLN A 323 -19.69 4.28 -0.51
C GLN A 323 -19.84 3.88 0.95
N LEU A 324 -19.58 2.60 1.27
CA LEU A 324 -19.43 2.16 2.66
C LEU A 324 -18.09 2.67 3.21
N LEU A 325 -18.15 3.63 4.13
CA LEU A 325 -17.00 4.21 4.81
C LEU A 325 -16.79 3.51 6.16
N VAL A 326 -15.59 2.97 6.37
CA VAL A 326 -15.16 2.27 7.58
C VAL A 326 -13.98 3.02 8.21
N LYS A 327 -14.05 3.33 9.51
CA LYS A 327 -12.93 3.91 10.27
C LYS A 327 -12.70 3.17 11.57
N PHE A 328 -11.46 2.88 11.93
CA PHE A 328 -11.15 2.14 13.15
C PHE A 328 -10.08 2.81 14.00
N PHE A 329 -10.49 3.43 15.10
CA PHE A 329 -9.62 4.10 16.06
C PHE A 329 -9.06 3.11 17.08
N SER A 330 -8.13 2.26 16.65
CA SER A 330 -7.44 1.27 17.49
C SER A 330 -6.04 0.94 16.95
N PRO A 331 -5.02 0.72 17.81
CA PRO A 331 -3.75 0.13 17.42
C PRO A 331 -3.80 -1.41 17.32
N VAL A 332 -4.85 -2.05 17.84
CA VAL A 332 -5.09 -3.49 17.74
C VAL A 332 -6.07 -3.73 16.61
N GLY A 333 -5.63 -4.40 15.55
CA GLY A 333 -6.48 -4.84 14.43
C GLY A 333 -7.41 -5.98 14.84
N ILE A 334 -8.56 -6.10 14.17
CA ILE A 334 -9.64 -7.04 14.51
C ILE A 334 -10.03 -7.91 13.33
N GLN A 335 -10.56 -9.11 13.58
CA GLN A 335 -10.88 -10.12 12.57
C GLN A 335 -12.37 -10.49 12.58
N ASP A 336 -12.82 -11.13 11.49
CA ASP A 336 -14.20 -11.62 11.31
C ASP A 336 -15.27 -10.56 11.66
N VAL A 337 -15.30 -9.47 10.86
CA VAL A 337 -16.19 -8.33 11.10
C VAL A 337 -17.27 -8.24 10.03
N LYS A 338 -18.52 -8.44 10.45
CA LYS A 338 -19.70 -8.38 9.60
C LYS A 338 -20.44 -7.06 9.83
N ILE A 339 -20.64 -6.31 8.77
CA ILE A 339 -21.48 -5.10 8.75
C ILE A 339 -22.85 -5.51 8.26
N MET A 340 -23.79 -5.62 9.20
CA MET A 340 -25.19 -5.86 8.92
C MET A 340 -25.84 -4.54 8.50
N CYS A 341 -26.66 -4.57 7.45
CA CYS A 341 -27.45 -3.42 7.01
C CYS A 341 -28.94 -3.76 6.97
N ARG A 342 -29.76 -2.73 7.18
CA ARG A 342 -31.17 -2.69 6.80
C ARG A 342 -31.38 -1.46 5.93
N PHE A 343 -31.75 -1.62 4.65
CA PHE A 343 -32.28 -0.50 3.86
C PHE A 343 -33.67 -0.14 4.37
N ASN A 344 -33.81 1.02 5.01
CA ASN A 344 -35.00 1.44 5.76
C ASN A 344 -36.27 1.50 4.90
N LYS A 345 -36.14 1.67 3.58
CA LYS A 345 -37.23 1.73 2.59
C LYS A 345 -37.67 0.36 2.04
N PHE A 346 -36.82 -0.69 2.13
CA PHE A 346 -37.03 -1.96 1.43
C PHE A 346 -37.11 -3.20 2.34
N SER A 347 -36.54 -3.14 3.55
CA SER A 347 -36.51 -4.27 4.48
C SER A 347 -36.71 -3.82 5.92
N MET A 348 -37.42 -4.62 6.71
CA MET A 348 -37.41 -4.54 8.17
C MET A 348 -36.33 -5.43 8.80
N GLU A 349 -35.80 -6.41 8.05
CA GLU A 349 -34.73 -7.31 8.47
C GLU A 349 -33.34 -6.77 8.12
N PHE A 350 -32.37 -7.17 8.94
CA PHE A 350 -30.94 -7.05 8.62
C PHE A 350 -30.47 -8.18 7.70
N PHE A 351 -29.68 -7.82 6.70
CA PHE A 351 -28.88 -8.68 5.83
C PHE A 351 -27.40 -8.30 5.97
N GLU A 352 -26.50 -9.17 5.49
CA GLU A 352 -25.07 -8.88 5.48
C GLU A 352 -24.75 -7.93 4.31
N LEU A 353 -24.17 -6.76 4.61
CA LEU A 353 -23.75 -5.78 3.58
C LEU A 353 -22.27 -5.95 3.25
N ALA A 354 -21.43 -6.18 4.26
CA ALA A 354 -20.01 -6.43 4.08
C ALA A 354 -19.49 -7.42 5.14
N HIS A 355 -18.54 -8.26 4.75
CA HIS A 355 -17.78 -9.13 5.66
C HIS A 355 -16.28 -8.91 5.42
N PHE A 356 -15.58 -8.45 6.45
CA PHE A 356 -14.14 -8.24 6.46
C PHE A 356 -13.46 -9.37 7.23
N GLU A 357 -12.51 -10.07 6.61
CA GLU A 357 -11.64 -11.01 7.33
C GLU A 357 -10.74 -10.30 8.34
N GLN A 358 -10.38 -9.05 8.05
CA GLN A 358 -9.51 -8.19 8.83
C GLN A 358 -9.97 -6.74 8.69
N ILE A 359 -9.97 -6.00 9.79
CA ILE A 359 -9.87 -4.55 9.80
C ILE A 359 -8.52 -4.20 10.45
N TYR A 360 -7.72 -3.40 9.76
CA TYR A 360 -6.34 -3.08 10.17
C TYR A 360 -6.30 -2.01 11.27
N PRO A 361 -5.22 -1.96 12.09
CA PRO A 361 -4.97 -0.86 13.01
C PRO A 361 -5.08 0.49 12.31
N PHE A 362 -5.79 1.44 12.94
CA PHE A 362 -5.98 2.81 12.44
C PHE A 362 -6.57 2.94 11.01
N MET A 363 -7.21 1.91 10.47
CA MET A 363 -7.76 1.93 9.10
C MET A 363 -8.82 3.02 8.88
N GLU A 364 -8.70 3.78 7.78
CA GLU A 364 -9.77 4.60 7.18
C GLU A 364 -9.94 4.14 5.72
N ALA A 365 -11.11 3.60 5.35
CA ALA A 365 -11.30 3.01 4.03
C ALA A 365 -12.73 3.17 3.48
N SER A 366 -12.84 3.35 2.16
CA SER A 366 -14.13 3.43 1.44
C SER A 366 -14.28 2.28 0.43
N PHE A 367 -15.43 1.61 0.48
CA PHE A 367 -15.76 0.45 -0.34
C PHE A 367 -16.97 0.75 -1.25
N PRO A 368 -16.84 0.59 -2.58
CA PRO A 368 -17.97 0.74 -3.51
C PRO A 368 -19.10 -0.26 -3.18
N LEU A 369 -20.34 0.21 -3.17
CA LEU A 369 -21.51 -0.63 -2.89
C LEU A 369 -22.22 -0.99 -4.21
N PRO A 370 -22.25 -2.27 -4.65
CA PRO A 370 -22.74 -2.65 -5.99
C PRO A 370 -24.23 -2.35 -6.25
N VAL A 371 -25.00 -2.15 -5.17
CA VAL A 371 -26.40 -1.75 -5.18
C VAL A 371 -26.61 -0.27 -5.55
N VAL A 372 -25.56 0.57 -5.55
CA VAL A 372 -25.67 1.98 -5.96
C VAL A 372 -25.96 2.06 -7.46
N ASP A 373 -25.15 1.39 -8.27
CA ASP A 373 -25.20 1.48 -9.74
C ASP A 373 -26.24 0.57 -10.39
N SER A 374 -26.65 -0.53 -9.72
CA SER A 374 -27.51 -1.55 -10.33
C SER A 374 -28.30 -2.36 -9.30
N GLU A 375 -29.36 -3.03 -9.75
CA GLU A 375 -30.18 -3.92 -8.89
C GLU A 375 -29.33 -5.04 -8.27
N ARG A 376 -29.57 -5.38 -7.00
CA ARG A 376 -28.88 -6.46 -6.29
C ARG A 376 -29.79 -7.25 -5.39
N THR A 377 -29.45 -8.53 -5.21
CA THR A 377 -30.12 -9.45 -4.30
C THR A 377 -29.30 -9.58 -3.00
N PHE A 378 -29.97 -9.46 -1.86
CA PHE A 378 -29.40 -9.65 -0.54
C PHE A 378 -30.07 -10.84 0.17
N THR A 379 -29.32 -11.58 0.98
CA THR A 379 -29.88 -12.64 1.83
C THR A 379 -30.00 -12.13 3.27
N THR A 380 -31.23 -12.13 3.79
CA THR A 380 -31.55 -11.69 5.16
C THR A 380 -31.07 -12.67 6.23
N SER A 381 -31.04 -12.22 7.49
CA SER A 381 -30.73 -13.05 8.67
C SER A 381 -31.67 -14.27 8.82
N SER A 382 -32.85 -14.28 8.19
CA SER A 382 -33.76 -15.44 8.15
C SER A 382 -33.64 -16.32 6.89
N GLY A 383 -32.66 -16.05 6.02
CA GLY A 383 -32.44 -16.78 4.76
C GLY A 383 -33.36 -16.35 3.60
N ARG A 384 -34.26 -15.38 3.81
CA ARG A 384 -35.09 -14.82 2.72
C ARG A 384 -34.23 -13.96 1.80
N LYS A 385 -34.37 -14.14 0.48
CA LYS A 385 -33.75 -13.25 -0.52
C LYS A 385 -34.64 -12.04 -0.77
N ILE A 386 -34.06 -10.85 -0.78
CA ILE A 386 -34.70 -9.57 -1.10
C ILE A 386 -33.95 -8.96 -2.28
N VAL A 387 -34.70 -8.53 -3.30
CA VAL A 387 -34.17 -7.75 -4.41
C VAL A 387 -34.31 -6.26 -4.07
N VAL A 388 -33.22 -5.51 -4.23
CA VAL A 388 -33.13 -4.06 -3.99
C VAL A 388 -32.73 -3.40 -5.31
N PRO A 389 -33.56 -2.50 -5.88
CA PRO A 389 -33.23 -1.80 -7.12
C PRO A 389 -32.05 -0.83 -6.89
N ALA A 390 -31.42 -0.36 -7.97
CA ALA A 390 -30.30 0.57 -7.92
C ALA A 390 -30.59 1.79 -7.00
N GLN A 391 -29.61 2.15 -6.15
CA GLN A 391 -29.66 3.25 -5.18
C GLN A 391 -28.61 4.33 -5.49
N PRO A 392 -28.69 5.04 -6.65
CA PRO A 392 -27.68 6.01 -7.09
C PRO A 392 -27.62 7.30 -6.26
N GLY A 393 -28.36 7.37 -5.15
CA GLY A 393 -28.37 8.48 -4.18
C GLY A 393 -28.44 7.97 -2.74
N LEU A 394 -27.86 6.80 -2.46
CA LEU A 394 -27.90 6.14 -1.15
C LEU A 394 -27.24 7.03 -0.08
N SER A 395 -28.01 7.49 0.89
CA SER A 395 -27.50 8.27 2.03
C SER A 395 -27.35 7.40 3.28
N ASN A 396 -26.67 7.94 4.29
CA ASN A 396 -26.57 7.27 5.60
C ASN A 396 -27.93 7.12 6.31
N ASP A 397 -28.89 8.00 6.04
CA ASP A 397 -30.22 7.98 6.65
C ASP A 397 -31.17 6.95 5.98
N ASP A 398 -30.83 6.49 4.77
CA ASP A 398 -31.54 5.42 4.06
C ASP A 398 -31.28 4.03 4.66
N VAL A 399 -30.26 3.89 5.51
CA VAL A 399 -29.82 2.62 6.09
C VAL A 399 -29.90 2.60 7.61
N THR A 400 -29.79 1.39 8.18
CA THR A 400 -29.35 1.19 9.56
C THR A 400 -28.21 0.20 9.53
N LEU A 401 -27.02 0.60 10.00
CA LEU A 401 -25.83 -0.24 10.03
C LEU A 401 -25.59 -0.77 11.45
N VAL A 402 -25.23 -2.04 11.57
CA VAL A 402 -24.89 -2.71 12.84
C VAL A 402 -23.66 -3.60 12.63
N ILE A 403 -22.63 -3.37 13.42
CA ILE A 403 -21.43 -4.22 13.47
C ILE A 403 -21.77 -5.52 14.22
N ARG A 404 -21.27 -6.66 13.73
CA ARG A 404 -21.20 -7.95 14.44
C ARG A 404 -19.81 -8.54 14.28
N THR A 405 -19.21 -8.97 15.39
CA THR A 405 -17.93 -9.69 15.42
C THR A 405 -17.77 -10.35 16.79
N GLU A 406 -17.09 -11.48 16.83
CA GLU A 406 -16.69 -12.15 18.08
C GLU A 406 -15.22 -11.88 18.46
N ASP A 407 -14.59 -10.87 17.85
CA ASP A 407 -13.22 -10.48 18.14
C ASP A 407 -13.01 -10.09 19.62
N PRO A 408 -12.03 -10.67 20.34
CA PRO A 408 -11.79 -10.39 21.75
C PRO A 408 -11.50 -8.93 22.11
N PHE A 409 -10.97 -8.12 21.19
CA PHE A 409 -10.83 -6.68 21.39
C PHE A 409 -12.20 -6.01 21.42
N MET A 410 -13.07 -6.30 20.46
CA MET A 410 -14.42 -5.73 20.42
C MET A 410 -15.28 -6.22 21.59
N LYS A 411 -15.10 -7.45 22.08
CA LYS A 411 -15.73 -7.90 23.33
C LYS A 411 -15.27 -7.16 24.59
N LYS A 412 -14.08 -6.53 24.58
CA LYS A 412 -13.68 -5.57 25.62
C LYS A 412 -14.37 -4.22 25.41
N ILE A 413 -14.45 -3.72 24.17
CA ILE A 413 -15.15 -2.47 23.83
C ILE A 413 -16.64 -2.51 24.21
N GLU A 414 -17.32 -3.64 24.00
CA GLU A 414 -18.74 -3.86 24.37
C GLU A 414 -19.02 -3.65 25.88
N GLN A 415 -18.00 -3.75 26.74
CA GLN A 415 -18.11 -3.55 28.20
C GLN A 415 -18.00 -2.08 28.62
N ILE A 416 -17.64 -1.16 27.71
CA ILE A 416 -17.43 0.25 28.03
C ILE A 416 -18.79 0.97 28.14
N ASP A 417 -19.24 1.19 29.38
CA ASP A 417 -20.54 1.79 29.71
C ASP A 417 -20.56 3.33 29.65
N SER A 418 -19.40 3.93 29.38
CA SER A 418 -19.18 5.37 29.22
C SER A 418 -19.10 5.78 27.74
N ARG A 419 -19.74 6.91 27.39
CA ARG A 419 -19.82 7.40 26.01
C ARG A 419 -18.91 8.61 25.76
N TRP A 420 -17.65 8.50 26.19
CA TRP A 420 -16.66 9.58 26.06
C TRP A 420 -16.36 9.88 24.59
N PHE A 421 -16.58 11.13 24.16
CA PHE A 421 -16.19 11.59 22.83
C PHE A 421 -14.74 12.10 22.81
N ILE A 422 -13.88 11.41 22.06
CA ILE A 422 -12.45 11.63 21.97
C ILE A 422 -12.10 12.34 20.67
N ARG A 423 -11.26 13.38 20.76
CA ARG A 423 -10.80 14.23 19.64
C ARG A 423 -9.48 14.91 20.03
N PHE A 424 -8.79 15.55 19.09
CA PHE A 424 -7.46 16.15 19.31
C PHE A 424 -7.50 17.67 19.13
N SER A 425 -6.53 18.41 19.69
CA SER A 425 -6.42 19.86 19.51
C SER A 425 -4.97 20.37 19.64
N SER A 426 -4.62 21.40 18.87
CA SER A 426 -3.39 22.18 19.07
C SER A 426 -3.47 23.15 20.25
N TYR A 427 -4.67 23.39 20.79
CA TYR A 427 -4.96 24.38 21.83
C TYR A 427 -4.40 25.77 21.50
N SER A 428 -3.32 26.17 22.17
CA SER A 428 -2.62 27.44 21.98
C SER A 428 -1.13 27.25 21.71
N ALA A 429 -0.76 26.10 21.12
CA ALA A 429 0.61 25.81 20.66
C ALA A 429 1.12 26.86 19.66
N ASP A 430 0.28 27.25 18.69
CA ASP A 430 0.59 28.31 17.71
C ASP A 430 0.53 29.72 18.33
N ASN A 431 -0.18 29.87 19.46
CA ASN A 431 -0.46 31.15 20.12
C ASN A 431 0.50 31.46 21.29
N GLY A 432 1.71 30.90 21.27
CA GLY A 432 2.80 31.23 22.20
C GLY A 432 2.59 30.82 23.66
N HIS A 433 1.65 29.92 23.96
CA HIS A 433 1.40 29.49 25.34
C HIS A 433 2.59 28.71 25.93
N ALA A 434 2.95 29.02 27.18
CA ALA A 434 4.14 28.48 27.85
C ALA A 434 4.29 26.95 27.70
N TYR A 435 3.18 26.21 27.85
CA TYR A 435 3.20 24.74 27.92
C TYR A 435 2.66 24.00 26.69
N TRP A 436 1.72 24.55 25.91
CA TRP A 436 1.04 23.78 24.85
C TRP A 436 1.95 23.58 23.63
N ARG A 437 1.96 22.38 23.06
CA ARG A 437 2.74 22.01 21.87
C ARG A 437 1.84 21.19 20.92
N HIS A 438 2.25 21.06 19.66
CA HIS A 438 1.54 20.16 18.75
C HIS A 438 1.70 18.71 19.16
N MET A 439 0.61 17.95 19.04
CA MET A 439 0.70 16.50 18.91
C MET A 439 1.35 16.13 17.57
N ASN A 440 1.94 14.95 17.53
CA ASN A 440 2.35 14.29 16.30
C ASN A 440 1.55 12.98 16.14
N PRO A 441 1.59 12.32 14.97
CA PRO A 441 0.78 11.13 14.71
C PRO A 441 0.99 9.99 15.73
N LEU A 442 2.23 9.73 16.17
CA LEU A 442 2.53 8.72 17.20
C LEU A 442 1.87 9.05 18.55
N LEU A 443 1.87 10.32 18.97
CA LEU A 443 1.16 10.77 20.19
C LEU A 443 -0.36 10.64 20.03
N CYS A 444 -0.92 10.83 18.82
CA CYS A 444 -2.32 10.58 18.55
C CYS A 444 -2.65 9.08 18.71
N ARG A 445 -1.82 8.17 18.18
CA ARG A 445 -1.97 6.71 18.35
C ARG A 445 -1.94 6.28 19.82
N HIS A 446 -0.98 6.77 20.62
CA HIS A 446 -0.96 6.53 22.06
C HIS A 446 -2.15 7.19 22.80
N GLY A 447 -2.64 8.34 22.33
CA GLY A 447 -3.82 9.00 22.87
C GLY A 447 -5.11 8.20 22.67
N VAL A 448 -5.27 7.55 21.51
CA VAL A 448 -6.38 6.61 21.24
C VAL A 448 -6.33 5.43 22.22
N ALA A 449 -5.18 4.77 22.34
CA ALA A 449 -5.00 3.64 23.25
C ALA A 449 -5.26 4.00 24.72
N LEU A 450 -4.73 5.16 25.17
CA LEU A 450 -4.96 5.70 26.51
C LEU A 450 -6.44 5.93 26.79
N ALA A 451 -7.16 6.57 25.86
CA ALA A 451 -8.58 6.86 26.04
C ALA A 451 -9.45 5.59 26.12
N VAL A 452 -9.19 4.61 25.23
CA VAL A 452 -9.89 3.31 25.23
C VAL A 452 -9.57 2.50 26.50
N ASN A 453 -8.29 2.44 26.91
CA ASN A 453 -7.89 1.75 28.13
C ASN A 453 -8.48 2.38 29.40
N MET A 454 -8.50 3.71 29.51
CA MET A 454 -9.11 4.40 30.65
C MET A 454 -10.60 4.14 30.72
N ALA A 455 -11.33 4.31 29.61
CA ALA A 455 -12.77 4.07 29.57
C ALA A 455 -13.13 2.62 29.93
N PHE A 456 -12.37 1.64 29.44
CA PHE A 456 -12.52 0.23 29.82
C PHE A 456 -12.22 -0.04 31.29
N MET A 457 -11.11 0.49 31.82
CA MET A 457 -10.74 0.34 33.22
C MET A 457 -11.84 0.89 34.14
N PHE A 458 -12.38 2.07 33.86
CA PHE A 458 -13.41 2.68 34.70
C PHE A 458 -14.76 1.95 34.66
N SER A 459 -15.08 1.22 33.59
CA SER A 459 -16.26 0.34 33.52
C SER A 459 -16.04 -1.05 34.14
N SER A 460 -14.82 -1.40 34.60
CA SER A 460 -14.46 -2.76 35.03
C SER A 460 -14.82 -3.09 36.49
N GLU A 461 -14.97 -4.38 36.80
CA GLU A 461 -15.20 -4.83 38.18
C GLU A 461 -13.97 -4.60 39.07
N GLU A 462 -12.75 -4.76 38.53
CA GLU A 462 -11.49 -4.52 39.27
C GLU A 462 -11.38 -3.08 39.77
N PHE A 463 -11.69 -2.10 38.91
CA PHE A 463 -11.73 -0.69 39.33
C PHE A 463 -12.79 -0.46 40.41
N ASN A 464 -13.99 -1.03 40.25
CA ASN A 464 -15.07 -0.89 41.22
C ASN A 464 -14.75 -1.51 42.59
N MET A 465 -14.09 -2.67 42.60
CA MET A 465 -13.61 -3.33 43.83
C MET A 465 -12.49 -2.54 44.51
N GLU A 466 -11.51 -2.02 43.76
CA GLU A 466 -10.42 -1.22 44.35
C GLU A 466 -10.96 0.10 44.89
N MET A 467 -11.84 0.78 44.15
CA MET A 467 -12.44 2.05 44.53
C MET A 467 -13.20 1.99 45.86
N ASN A 468 -13.87 0.87 46.16
CA ASN A 468 -14.56 0.66 47.44
C ASN A 468 -13.59 0.68 48.64
N LYS A 469 -12.31 0.32 48.48
CA LYS A 469 -11.30 0.37 49.56
C LYS A 469 -10.95 1.81 49.97
N TYR A 470 -11.32 2.79 49.16
CA TYR A 470 -11.05 4.21 49.39
C TYR A 470 -12.30 4.99 49.84
N GLU A 471 -13.36 4.29 50.26
CA GLU A 471 -14.51 4.91 50.92
C GLU A 471 -14.06 5.71 52.16
N GLY A 472 -14.58 6.93 52.32
CA GLY A 472 -14.16 7.85 53.37
C GLY A 472 -12.77 8.47 53.18
N LEU A 473 -11.88 7.85 52.38
CA LEU A 473 -10.52 8.34 52.11
C LEU A 473 -10.52 9.47 51.07
N LEU A 474 -11.14 9.24 49.89
CA LEU A 474 -11.18 10.24 48.82
C LEU A 474 -11.90 11.53 49.28
N LYS A 475 -11.26 12.69 49.09
CA LYS A 475 -11.75 14.00 49.54
C LYS A 475 -12.01 14.96 48.38
N ASP A 476 -13.08 15.73 48.50
CA ASP A 476 -13.44 16.80 47.57
C ASP A 476 -12.58 18.08 47.78
N ASN A 477 -12.90 19.13 47.03
CA ASN A 477 -12.20 20.43 47.09
C ASN A 477 -12.32 21.14 48.45
N GLY A 478 -13.24 20.72 49.32
CA GLY A 478 -13.43 21.23 50.68
C GLY A 478 -12.94 20.27 51.78
N GLY A 479 -12.31 19.14 51.42
CA GLY A 479 -11.85 18.13 52.36
C GLY A 479 -12.92 17.12 52.82
N ASN A 480 -14.13 17.16 52.25
CA ASN A 480 -15.22 16.26 52.62
C ASN A 480 -15.08 14.90 51.91
N PRO A 481 -15.49 13.77 52.52
CA PRO A 481 -15.55 12.48 51.84
C PRO A 481 -16.36 12.52 50.53
N ILE A 482 -15.79 12.01 49.44
CA ILE A 482 -16.48 11.85 48.17
C ILE A 482 -17.40 10.63 48.23
N ASN A 483 -18.67 10.80 47.86
CA ASN A 483 -19.58 9.68 47.60
C ASN A 483 -19.10 8.93 46.34
N LEU A 484 -18.74 7.65 46.49
CA LEU A 484 -18.12 6.86 45.42
C LEU A 484 -19.07 6.61 44.24
N ASP A 485 -20.36 6.42 44.47
CA ASP A 485 -21.33 6.16 43.41
C ASP A 485 -21.63 7.42 42.57
N ALA A 486 -21.66 8.59 43.21
CA ALA A 486 -21.71 9.87 42.52
C ALA A 486 -20.44 10.13 41.69
N LEU A 487 -19.28 9.63 42.14
CA LEU A 487 -18.03 9.69 41.37
C LEU A 487 -18.04 8.70 40.19
N ARG A 488 -18.47 7.45 40.38
CA ARG A 488 -18.71 6.47 39.30
C ARG A 488 -19.63 7.05 38.22
N LEU A 489 -20.76 7.62 38.63
CA LEU A 489 -21.73 8.25 37.73
C LEU A 489 -21.14 9.46 36.99
N ARG A 490 -20.27 10.25 37.65
CA ARG A 490 -19.56 11.38 37.01
C ARG A 490 -18.54 10.91 35.98
N ILE A 491 -17.82 9.83 36.25
CA ILE A 491 -16.86 9.20 35.33
C ILE A 491 -17.58 8.65 34.10
N ARG A 492 -18.67 7.88 34.32
CA ARG A 492 -19.47 7.31 33.23
C ARG A 492 -20.11 8.37 32.33
N ASN A 493 -20.66 9.43 32.94
CA ASN A 493 -21.35 10.51 32.24
C ASN A 493 -20.41 11.64 31.76
N HIS A 494 -19.09 11.48 31.84
CA HIS A 494 -18.15 12.48 31.36
C HIS A 494 -18.24 12.64 29.84
N GLY A 495 -18.15 13.88 29.34
CA GLY A 495 -18.35 14.18 27.91
C GLY A 495 -17.27 13.62 26.98
N GLY A 496 -16.09 13.32 27.54
CA GLY A 496 -14.92 12.80 26.83
C GLY A 496 -13.73 13.76 26.87
N LEU A 497 -12.67 13.42 26.15
CA LEU A 497 -11.37 14.08 26.28
C LEU A 497 -10.94 14.71 24.95
N VAL A 498 -10.54 15.97 25.02
CA VAL A 498 -9.84 16.67 23.95
C VAL A 498 -8.33 16.52 24.21
N LEU A 499 -7.69 15.65 23.46
CA LEU A 499 -6.29 15.28 23.63
C LEU A 499 -5.36 16.37 23.08
N GLY A 500 -4.24 16.62 23.76
CA GLY A 500 -3.23 17.61 23.36
C GLY A 500 -1.85 17.31 23.96
N CYS A 501 -0.82 17.98 23.44
CA CYS A 501 0.56 17.81 23.91
C CYS A 501 1.03 19.01 24.75
N VAL A 502 1.76 18.75 25.84
CA VAL A 502 2.40 19.78 26.66
C VAL A 502 3.90 19.55 26.88
N ALA A 503 4.63 20.61 27.20
CA ALA A 503 6.03 20.59 27.60
C ALA A 503 6.27 21.51 28.80
N GLY A 504 7.24 21.16 29.66
CA GLY A 504 7.55 21.90 30.89
C GLY A 504 6.67 21.54 32.11
N VAL A 505 5.58 20.81 31.88
CA VAL A 505 4.70 20.20 32.89
C VAL A 505 4.36 18.76 32.49
N GLY A 506 3.87 17.93 33.40
CA GLY A 506 3.44 16.55 33.10
C GLY A 506 2.15 16.47 32.29
N GLY A 507 1.20 17.39 32.56
CA GLY A 507 -0.09 17.47 31.89
C GLY A 507 -0.78 18.82 32.11
N LEU A 508 -1.98 18.95 31.53
CA LEU A 508 -2.95 20.04 31.77
C LEU A 508 -4.39 19.53 31.55
N GLY A 509 -5.12 19.28 32.63
CA GLY A 509 -6.51 18.83 32.65
C GLY A 509 -7.53 19.91 33.02
N GLY A 510 -8.79 19.73 32.63
CA GLY A 510 -9.90 20.59 33.09
C GLY A 510 -11.18 20.48 32.24
N GLY A 511 -12.25 19.94 32.82
CA GLY A 511 -13.45 19.55 32.07
C GLY A 511 -13.09 18.58 30.94
N ASN A 512 -13.38 18.93 29.69
CA ASN A 512 -12.96 18.11 28.54
C ASN A 512 -11.50 18.36 28.09
N THR A 513 -10.77 19.32 28.70
CA THR A 513 -9.36 19.62 28.36
C THR A 513 -8.46 18.52 28.91
N TYR A 514 -7.60 17.94 28.09
CA TYR A 514 -6.70 16.85 28.51
C TYR A 514 -5.37 16.84 27.73
N GLY A 515 -4.39 17.59 28.23
CA GLY A 515 -3.02 17.61 27.71
C GLY A 515 -2.09 16.71 28.51
N LEU A 516 -1.18 15.98 27.85
CA LEU A 516 -0.09 15.23 28.48
C LEU A 516 1.25 15.49 27.79
N ALA A 517 2.35 15.33 28.52
CA ALA A 517 3.69 15.38 27.95
C ALA A 517 4.02 14.13 27.11
N ASN A 518 4.93 14.26 26.14
CA ASN A 518 5.33 13.16 25.24
C ASN A 518 5.68 11.86 25.98
N TYR A 519 6.44 11.97 27.07
CA TYR A 519 6.89 10.83 27.89
C TYR A 519 5.78 10.29 28.82
N CYS A 520 4.69 11.04 29.03
CA CYS A 520 3.51 10.55 29.74
C CYS A 520 2.69 9.64 28.80
N TYR A 521 2.47 10.04 27.54
CA TYR A 521 1.78 9.21 26.55
C TYR A 521 2.42 7.83 26.32
N THR A 522 3.75 7.73 26.43
CA THR A 522 4.50 6.45 26.30
C THR A 522 4.81 5.77 27.64
N GLY A 523 4.83 6.51 28.74
CA GLY A 523 5.25 6.02 30.06
C GLY A 523 4.16 5.33 30.91
N VAL A 524 2.92 5.30 30.43
CA VAL A 524 1.76 4.80 31.20
C VAL A 524 1.60 3.28 31.21
N TYR A 525 1.97 2.59 30.13
CA TYR A 525 1.85 1.12 29.98
C TYR A 525 2.64 0.38 31.06
N PHE A 526 2.25 -0.85 31.42
CA PHE A 526 2.94 -1.62 32.47
C PHE A 526 4.40 -1.91 32.09
N ASP A 527 4.65 -2.17 30.80
CA ASP A 527 5.96 -2.44 30.19
C ASP A 527 6.79 -1.18 29.89
N ALA A 528 6.31 0.01 30.26
CA ALA A 528 7.13 1.23 30.33
C ALA A 528 8.09 1.24 31.54
N THR A 529 7.96 0.27 32.45
CA THR A 529 8.77 0.13 33.68
C THR A 529 9.22 -1.32 33.90
N PRO A 530 10.27 -1.59 34.69
CA PRO A 530 10.65 -2.95 35.08
C PRO A 530 9.51 -3.74 35.73
N PRO A 531 9.51 -5.10 35.65
CA PRO A 531 8.36 -5.94 36.03
C PRO A 531 7.82 -5.77 37.46
N ASP A 532 8.68 -5.36 38.39
CA ASP A 532 8.39 -5.19 39.82
C ASP A 532 8.50 -3.71 40.27
N ALA A 533 8.52 -2.78 39.31
CA ALA A 533 8.47 -1.35 39.62
C ALA A 533 7.10 -0.97 40.20
N HIS A 534 7.11 -0.01 41.12
CA HIS A 534 5.88 0.49 41.76
C HIS A 534 4.86 0.99 40.72
N PRO A 535 3.57 0.60 40.80
CA PRO A 535 2.60 0.90 39.75
C PRO A 535 2.36 2.41 39.60
N HIS A 536 2.31 3.16 40.70
CA HIS A 536 2.30 4.62 40.66
C HIS A 536 3.70 5.15 40.30
N ASN A 537 3.83 5.69 39.09
CA ASN A 537 4.99 6.41 38.57
C ASN A 537 4.54 7.80 38.04
N TYR A 538 5.47 8.71 37.71
CA TYR A 538 5.10 10.06 37.27
C TYR A 538 4.19 10.11 36.01
N PRO A 539 4.46 9.35 34.92
CA PRO A 539 3.53 9.23 33.79
C PRO A 539 2.08 8.88 34.16
N ARG A 540 1.89 7.88 35.03
CA ARG A 540 0.56 7.40 35.47
C ARG A 540 -0.07 8.36 36.48
N GLN A 541 0.75 8.98 37.34
CA GLN A 541 0.32 10.07 38.24
C GLN A 541 -0.24 11.24 37.43
N ALA A 542 0.48 11.73 36.42
CA ALA A 542 0.03 12.82 35.56
C ALA A 542 -1.28 12.48 34.84
N MET A 543 -1.35 11.30 34.18
CA MET A 543 -2.58 10.79 33.54
C MET A 543 -3.82 10.88 34.44
N PHE A 544 -3.72 10.39 35.68
CA PHE A 544 -4.88 10.37 36.59
C PHE A 544 -5.07 11.69 37.36
N HIS A 545 -4.04 12.51 37.52
CA HIS A 545 -4.12 13.88 38.06
C HIS A 545 -4.92 14.79 37.12
N GLU A 546 -4.56 14.83 35.82
CA GLU A 546 -5.29 15.63 34.84
C GLU A 546 -6.73 15.14 34.67
N TYR A 547 -6.96 13.83 34.77
CA TYR A 547 -8.32 13.30 34.76
C TYR A 547 -9.12 13.64 36.03
N GLY A 548 -8.46 13.81 37.18
CA GLY A 548 -9.06 14.42 38.39
C GLY A 548 -9.55 15.85 38.12
N HIS A 549 -8.78 16.66 37.39
CA HIS A 549 -9.21 17.98 36.92
C HIS A 549 -10.35 17.91 35.88
N CYS A 550 -10.36 16.91 34.99
CA CYS A 550 -11.49 16.67 34.09
C CYS A 550 -12.81 16.45 34.85
N LEU A 551 -12.75 15.70 35.95
CA LEU A 551 -13.88 15.42 36.85
C LEU A 551 -14.28 16.62 37.75
N GLY A 552 -13.66 17.80 37.58
CA GLY A 552 -14.02 19.03 38.30
C GLY A 552 -13.38 19.18 39.69
N TYR A 553 -12.32 18.40 39.98
CA TYR A 553 -11.56 18.50 41.21
C TYR A 553 -10.33 19.41 41.05
N SER A 554 -9.82 19.93 42.17
CA SER A 554 -8.72 20.90 42.24
C SER A 554 -7.60 20.40 43.14
N HIS A 555 -6.46 21.10 43.16
CA HIS A 555 -5.31 20.81 44.03
C HIS A 555 -5.61 20.78 45.54
N SER A 556 -6.80 21.21 45.98
CA SER A 556 -7.29 21.05 47.35
C SER A 556 -7.92 19.68 47.64
N SER A 557 -7.99 18.77 46.66
CA SER A 557 -8.65 17.46 46.73
C SER A 557 -7.65 16.29 46.66
N THR A 558 -8.06 15.11 47.18
CA THR A 558 -7.26 13.88 46.99
C THR A 558 -7.48 13.17 45.66
N MET A 559 -8.28 13.79 44.77
CA MET A 559 -8.43 13.44 43.37
C MET A 559 -7.26 13.94 42.49
N THR A 560 -6.39 14.82 43.04
CA THR A 560 -5.23 15.35 42.31
C THR A 560 -3.93 15.29 43.11
N TYR A 561 -3.93 15.54 44.42
CA TYR A 561 -2.72 15.51 45.27
C TYR A 561 -2.90 14.64 46.52
N GLY A 562 -1.79 14.19 47.12
CA GLY A 562 -1.84 13.31 48.30
C GLY A 562 -2.05 11.83 47.98
N ASP A 563 -1.73 11.41 46.75
CA ASP A 563 -1.45 10.02 46.36
C ASP A 563 -2.51 8.98 46.75
N GLN A 564 -3.80 9.35 46.65
CA GLN A 564 -4.93 8.41 46.78
C GLN A 564 -5.48 8.02 45.41
N TRP A 565 -6.18 8.94 44.73
CA TRP A 565 -6.82 8.67 43.43
C TRP A 565 -5.83 8.21 42.35
N THR A 566 -4.66 8.86 42.29
CA THR A 566 -3.63 8.54 41.31
C THR A 566 -2.98 7.18 41.57
N VAL A 567 -2.81 6.79 42.84
CA VAL A 567 -2.29 5.47 43.24
C VAL A 567 -3.32 4.37 42.97
N LEU A 568 -4.58 4.58 43.37
CA LEU A 568 -5.72 3.70 43.06
C LEU A 568 -5.76 3.38 41.56
N CYS A 569 -5.85 4.42 40.73
CA CYS A 569 -5.99 4.24 39.29
C CYS A 569 -4.71 3.66 38.65
N ALA A 570 -3.51 4.06 39.09
CA ALA A 570 -2.27 3.51 38.57
C ALA A 570 -2.08 2.02 38.92
N THR A 571 -2.47 1.59 40.11
CA THR A 571 -2.46 0.17 40.51
C THR A 571 -3.38 -0.64 39.61
N VAL A 572 -4.67 -0.28 39.51
CA VAL A 572 -5.63 -1.01 38.67
C VAL A 572 -5.21 -1.04 37.20
N PHE A 573 -4.75 0.10 36.65
CA PHE A 573 -4.32 0.18 35.25
C PHE A 573 -3.10 -0.71 34.95
N VAL A 574 -2.09 -0.70 35.84
CA VAL A 574 -0.88 -1.52 35.68
C VAL A 574 -1.20 -3.00 35.86
N ASP A 575 -2.01 -3.38 36.85
CA ASP A 575 -2.40 -4.77 37.07
C ASP A 575 -3.28 -5.31 35.94
N MET A 576 -4.24 -4.53 35.44
CA MET A 576 -5.03 -4.93 34.25
C MET A 576 -4.16 -5.02 32.99
N GLY A 577 -3.15 -4.16 32.83
CA GLY A 577 -2.19 -4.25 31.72
C GLY A 577 -1.30 -5.50 31.82
N LYS A 578 -0.67 -5.72 32.98
CA LYS A 578 0.22 -6.86 33.27
C LYS A 578 -0.49 -8.21 33.14
N ASN A 579 -1.80 -8.26 33.42
CA ASN A 579 -2.63 -9.46 33.27
C ASN A 579 -3.37 -9.56 31.92
N GLY A 580 -3.03 -8.75 30.91
CA GLY A 580 -3.63 -8.86 29.56
C GLY A 580 -5.09 -8.39 29.43
N LYS A 581 -5.65 -7.77 30.48
CA LYS A 581 -7.08 -7.41 30.56
C LYS A 581 -7.42 -6.14 29.80
N LEU A 582 -6.56 -5.13 29.78
CA LEU A 582 -6.81 -3.89 29.01
C LEU A 582 -6.97 -4.17 27.50
N PRO A 583 -7.68 -3.31 26.74
CA PRO A 583 -7.75 -3.41 25.28
C PRO A 583 -6.38 -3.30 24.60
N VAL A 584 -5.49 -2.42 25.09
CA VAL A 584 -4.14 -2.21 24.56
C VAL A 584 -3.12 -2.27 25.71
N CYS A 585 -2.59 -3.46 26.00
CA CYS A 585 -1.77 -3.67 27.21
C CYS A 585 -0.34 -3.10 27.12
N SER A 586 0.31 -3.20 25.96
CA SER A 586 1.74 -2.91 25.76
C SER A 586 1.96 -1.71 24.85
N LYS A 587 3.02 -0.93 25.10
CA LYS A 587 3.46 0.16 24.22
C LYS A 587 3.96 -0.35 22.86
N GLU A 588 4.49 -1.57 22.81
CA GLU A 588 5.10 -2.17 21.62
C GLU A 588 4.07 -2.45 20.51
N ILE A 589 2.81 -2.68 20.90
CA ILE A 589 1.66 -2.80 19.97
C ILE A 589 1.55 -1.57 19.05
N ILE A 590 1.95 -0.39 19.53
CA ILE A 590 1.92 0.87 18.77
C ILE A 590 3.25 1.11 18.06
N ALA A 591 4.39 0.75 18.69
CA ALA A 591 5.72 0.91 18.12
C ALA A 591 6.00 0.01 16.90
N GLN A 592 5.28 -1.12 16.78
CA GLN A 592 5.39 -2.06 15.67
C GLN A 592 4.51 -1.70 14.45
N LEU A 593 3.66 -0.66 14.55
CA LEU A 593 2.80 -0.23 13.45
C LEU A 593 3.57 0.62 12.43
N PRO A 594 3.28 0.49 11.11
CA PRO A 594 3.82 1.39 10.10
C PRO A 594 3.57 2.86 10.44
N MET A 595 4.63 3.67 10.45
CA MET A 595 4.62 5.10 10.76
C MET A 595 4.91 5.92 9.50
#